data_AF-A0A0H5CTL7-F1
#
_entry.id   AF-A0A0H5CTL7-F1
#
_cell.length_a   1.000
_cell.length_b   1.000
_cell.length_c   1.000
_cell.angle_alpha   90.00
_cell.angle_beta   90.00
_cell.angle_gamma   90.00
#
_symmetry.space_group_name_H-M   'P 1'
#
loop_
_entity.id
_entity.type
_entity.pdbx_description
1 polymer ?
#
loop_
_entity_poly.entity_id
_entity_poly.type
_entity_poly.pdbx_seq_one_letter_code
_entity_poly.pdbx_strand_id
1 'polypeptide(L)'
;MTVGSQLIARQLLSDPPLPRWVKKERTTTLALPTLTPEQRADALAKAAEARKARSELLASIKSGERTIASVLGKAKDDKTIGKTKVAALLKAVPGLGAVKVAALLEQAGIDPDRRAAGLGDRQRSALIDALN
;
A
#
# COMPACT_ATOMS: atom_id res chain seq x y z
N MET A 1 -58.71 -34.39 33.87
CA MET A 1 -58.20 -34.80 32.54
C MET A 1 -57.66 -33.52 31.92
N THR A 2 -56.39 -33.24 31.70
CA THR A 2 -55.20 -34.07 31.45
C THR A 2 -53.97 -33.18 31.67
N VAL A 3 -53.11 -33.59 32.61
CA VAL A 3 -51.64 -33.62 32.57
C VAL A 3 -50.83 -32.35 32.23
N GLY A 4 -49.88 -32.02 33.11
CA GLY A 4 -48.53 -31.68 32.63
C GLY A 4 -47.99 -30.31 32.96
N SER A 5 -48.01 -29.92 34.24
CA SER A 5 -47.04 -28.95 34.76
C SER A 5 -45.64 -29.55 34.65
N GLN A 6 -44.89 -29.16 33.61
CA GLN A 6 -43.46 -29.43 33.49
C GLN A 6 -42.74 -28.07 33.42
N LEU A 7 -41.97 -27.84 34.47
CA LEU A 7 -40.92 -26.83 34.56
C LEU A 7 -40.06 -26.82 33.30
N ILE A 8 -39.76 -25.63 32.75
CA ILE A 8 -38.42 -25.37 32.23
C ILE A 8 -37.99 -23.97 32.67
N ALA A 9 -36.88 -23.99 33.40
CA ALA A 9 -36.24 -22.88 34.08
C ALA A 9 -35.93 -21.71 33.13
N ARG A 10 -36.24 -20.50 33.61
CA ARG A 10 -35.67 -19.24 33.15
C ARG A 10 -34.22 -19.16 33.63
N GLN A 11 -33.35 -19.98 33.04
CA GLN A 11 -31.91 -19.86 33.20
C GLN A 11 -31.41 -18.74 32.30
N LEU A 12 -30.75 -17.76 32.89
CA LEU A 12 -29.99 -16.70 32.22
C LEU A 12 -29.13 -17.33 31.11
N LEU A 13 -29.48 -17.08 29.84
CA LEU A 13 -28.66 -17.42 28.68
C LEU A 13 -27.35 -16.65 28.78
N SER A 14 -26.33 -17.30 29.31
CA SER A 14 -24.96 -17.03 28.90
C SER A 14 -24.78 -17.82 27.62
N ASP A 15 -24.83 -17.15 26.47
CA ASP A 15 -24.69 -17.81 25.17
C ASP A 15 -23.42 -18.67 25.16
N PRO A 16 -23.50 -19.97 24.83
CA PRO A 16 -22.32 -20.82 24.79
C PRO A 16 -21.35 -20.31 23.71
N PRO A 17 -20.02 -20.44 23.93
CA PRO A 17 -19.04 -20.01 22.94
C PRO A 17 -19.25 -20.79 21.64
N LEU A 18 -19.35 -20.06 20.54
CA LEU A 18 -19.61 -20.65 19.23
C LEU A 18 -18.53 -21.70 18.87
N PRO A 19 -18.92 -22.84 18.27
CA PRO A 19 -17.97 -23.86 17.87
C PRO A 19 -16.93 -23.32 16.88
N ARG A 20 -15.71 -23.87 16.94
CA ARG A 20 -14.52 -23.44 16.18
C ARG A 20 -14.69 -23.41 14.64
N TRP A 21 -15.75 -24.01 14.11
CA TRP A 21 -16.06 -24.10 12.68
C TRP A 21 -17.18 -23.13 12.25
N VAL A 22 -17.76 -22.34 13.16
CA VAL A 22 -18.71 -21.27 12.82
C VAL A 22 -17.92 -20.06 12.32
N LYS A 23 -17.94 -19.85 11.00
CA LYS A 23 -17.38 -18.65 10.37
C LYS A 23 -18.21 -17.45 10.82
N LYS A 24 -17.62 -16.56 11.61
CA LYS A 24 -18.22 -15.29 12.04
C LYS A 24 -18.61 -14.52 10.77
N GLU A 25 -19.90 -14.44 10.47
CA GLU A 25 -20.40 -13.63 9.36
C GLU A 25 -20.02 -12.18 9.68
N ARG A 26 -19.04 -11.64 8.94
CA ARG A 26 -18.71 -10.22 9.01
C ARG A 26 -19.86 -9.48 8.35
N THR A 27 -20.84 -9.06 9.12
CA THR A 27 -21.87 -8.12 8.71
C THR A 27 -21.23 -6.75 8.44
N THR A 28 -20.56 -6.62 7.30
CA THR A 28 -20.10 -5.32 6.80
C THR A 28 -21.23 -4.68 6.02
N THR A 29 -22.26 -4.19 6.71
CA THR A 29 -23.20 -3.22 6.15
C THR A 29 -22.77 -1.82 6.57
N LEU A 30 -21.73 -1.32 5.92
CA LEU A 30 -21.53 0.11 5.77
C LEU A 30 -21.70 0.39 4.28
N ALA A 31 -22.86 0.90 3.90
CA ALA A 31 -23.11 1.40 2.55
C ALA A 31 -21.97 2.34 2.15
N LEU A 32 -21.25 2.00 1.07
CA LEU A 32 -20.22 2.89 0.53
C LEU A 32 -20.89 4.20 0.12
N PRO A 33 -20.45 5.36 0.62
CA PRO A 33 -21.02 6.63 0.20
C PRO A 33 -20.87 6.78 -1.32
N THR A 34 -21.98 6.99 -2.01
CA THR A 34 -21.98 7.24 -3.46
C THR A 34 -21.44 8.64 -3.70
N LEU A 35 -20.22 8.76 -4.20
CA LEU A 35 -19.62 10.04 -4.56
C LEU A 35 -20.55 10.83 -5.49
N THR A 36 -20.75 12.11 -5.22
CA THR A 36 -21.46 13.00 -6.13
C THR A 36 -20.67 13.14 -7.44
N PRO A 37 -21.31 13.47 -8.58
CA PRO A 37 -20.60 13.68 -9.85
C PRO A 37 -19.45 14.68 -9.73
N GLU A 38 -19.64 15.74 -8.93
CA GLU A 38 -18.62 16.76 -8.63
C GLU A 38 -17.44 16.18 -7.84
N GLN A 39 -17.70 15.42 -6.77
CA GLN A 39 -16.63 14.76 -5.99
C GLN A 39 -15.83 13.75 -6.84
N ARG A 40 -16.49 13.08 -7.80
CA ARG A 40 -15.80 12.20 -8.75
C ARG A 40 -14.90 13.01 -9.68
N ALA A 41 -15.40 14.12 -10.23
CA ALA A 41 -14.60 15.00 -11.09
C ALA A 41 -13.36 15.53 -10.36
N ASP A 42 -13.53 15.99 -9.12
CA ASP A 42 -12.41 16.46 -8.28
C ASP A 42 -11.41 15.34 -7.97
N ALA A 43 -11.89 14.13 -7.66
CA ALA A 43 -11.02 12.98 -7.41
C ALA A 43 -10.25 12.57 -8.69
N LEU A 44 -10.89 12.66 -9.85
CA LEU A 44 -10.26 12.39 -11.14
C LEU A 44 -9.18 13.43 -11.47
N ALA A 45 -9.46 14.72 -11.24
CA ALA A 45 -8.50 15.80 -11.43
C ALA A 45 -7.26 15.60 -10.53
N LYS A 46 -7.47 15.37 -9.24
CA LYS A 46 -6.38 15.07 -8.29
C LYS A 46 -5.58 13.83 -8.67
N ALA A 47 -6.25 12.79 -9.20
CA ALA A 47 -5.58 11.59 -9.68
C ALA A 47 -4.76 11.86 -10.96
N ALA A 48 -5.24 12.73 -11.86
CA ALA A 48 -4.51 13.15 -13.05
C ALA A 48 -3.25 13.93 -12.68
N GLU A 49 -3.37 14.91 -11.78
CA GLU A 49 -2.24 15.67 -11.23
C GLU A 49 -1.19 14.75 -10.60
N ALA A 50 -1.61 13.79 -9.77
CA ALA A 50 -0.70 12.83 -9.15
C ALA A 50 0.02 11.94 -10.17
N ARG A 51 -0.65 11.53 -11.25
CA ARG A 51 -0.02 10.77 -12.35
C ARG A 51 0.99 11.64 -13.10
N LYS A 52 0.65 12.90 -13.37
CA LYS A 52 1.52 13.87 -14.05
C LYS A 52 2.80 14.14 -13.24
N ALA A 53 2.66 14.46 -11.95
CA ALA A 53 3.78 14.66 -11.05
C ALA A 53 4.70 13.42 -10.97
N ARG A 54 4.11 12.21 -10.99
CA ARG A 54 4.88 10.97 -11.03
C ARG A 54 5.64 10.79 -12.35
N SER A 55 5.02 11.09 -13.49
CA SER A 55 5.71 11.02 -14.78
C SER A 55 6.86 12.03 -14.87
N GLU A 56 6.67 13.26 -14.36
CA GLU A 56 7.71 14.29 -14.31
C GLU A 56 8.87 13.89 -13.40
N LEU A 57 8.57 13.27 -12.25
CA LEU A 57 9.59 12.70 -11.38
C LEU A 57 10.45 11.66 -12.13
N LEU A 58 9.82 10.70 -12.80
CA LEU A 58 10.55 9.68 -13.56
C LEU A 58 11.34 10.28 -14.73
N ALA A 59 10.78 11.28 -15.42
CA ALA A 59 11.46 11.99 -16.49
C ALA A 59 12.71 12.75 -16.00
N SER A 60 12.62 13.43 -14.85
CA SER A 60 13.76 14.15 -14.26
C SER A 60 14.89 13.23 -13.77
N ILE A 61 14.57 11.99 -13.40
CA ILE A 61 15.59 10.96 -13.09
C ILE A 61 16.26 10.50 -14.40
N LYS A 62 15.46 10.27 -15.44
CA LYS A 62 15.94 9.84 -16.76
C LYS A 62 16.83 10.88 -17.43
N SER A 63 16.52 12.17 -17.27
CA SER A 63 17.33 13.28 -17.80
C SER A 63 18.61 13.54 -17.02
N GLY A 64 18.76 12.95 -15.82
CA GLY A 64 19.89 13.21 -14.92
C GLY A 64 19.76 14.50 -14.11
N GLU A 65 18.64 15.24 -14.21
CA GLU A 65 18.37 16.44 -13.41
C GLU A 65 18.30 16.11 -11.91
N ARG A 66 17.74 14.95 -11.57
CA ARG A 66 17.67 14.44 -10.19
C ARG A 66 18.38 13.11 -10.06
N THR A 67 19.33 13.03 -9.13
CA THR A 67 19.98 11.75 -8.78
C THR A 67 19.04 10.87 -7.96
N ILE A 68 19.14 9.56 -8.16
CA ILE A 68 18.33 8.58 -7.44
C ILE A 68 18.55 8.65 -5.92
N ALA A 69 19.79 8.91 -5.47
CA ALA A 69 20.12 9.09 -4.06
C ALA A 69 19.36 10.29 -3.45
N SER A 70 19.30 11.43 -4.14
CA SER A 70 18.55 12.62 -3.71
C SER A 70 17.05 12.35 -3.64
N VAL A 71 16.51 11.66 -4.65
CA VAL A 71 15.09 11.27 -4.71
C VAL A 71 14.74 10.34 -3.54
N LEU A 72 15.53 9.28 -3.32
CA LEU A 72 15.30 8.36 -2.20
C LEU A 72 15.46 9.05 -0.85
N GLY A 73 16.39 10.01 -0.71
CA GLY A 73 16.55 10.85 0.46
C GLY A 73 15.24 11.56 0.85
N LYS A 74 14.60 12.20 -0.13
CA LYS A 74 13.34 12.96 0.03
C LYS A 74 12.07 12.09 0.04
N ALA A 75 12.19 10.77 0.00
CA ALA A 75 11.03 9.88 -0.11
C ALA A 75 10.08 9.90 1.10
N LYS A 76 10.55 10.36 2.28
CA LYS A 76 9.72 10.53 3.48
C LYS A 76 8.96 11.86 3.47
N ASP A 77 9.49 12.88 2.79
CA ASP A 77 8.95 14.24 2.79
C ASP A 77 8.02 14.49 1.60
N ASP A 78 8.38 13.97 0.42
CA ASP A 78 7.59 14.13 -0.81
C ASP A 78 6.60 12.97 -0.97
N LYS A 79 5.30 13.29 -0.96
CA LYS A 79 4.21 12.31 -1.14
C LYS A 79 4.27 11.60 -2.50
N THR A 80 4.72 12.27 -3.55
CA THR A 80 4.81 11.69 -4.91
C THR A 80 5.92 10.64 -4.96
N ILE A 81 7.08 10.97 -4.42
CA ILE A 81 8.20 10.03 -4.31
C ILE A 81 7.81 8.88 -3.39
N GLY A 82 7.30 9.19 -2.19
CA GLY A 82 6.96 8.22 -1.17
C GLY A 82 5.92 7.19 -1.61
N LYS A 83 4.94 7.60 -2.43
CA LYS A 83 3.94 6.71 -3.02
C LYS A 83 4.44 5.97 -4.27
N THR A 84 5.61 6.29 -4.79
CA THR A 84 6.16 5.61 -5.97
C THR A 84 6.90 4.33 -5.57
N LYS A 85 6.75 3.27 -6.39
CA LYS A 85 7.47 2.00 -6.21
C LYS A 85 8.97 2.22 -6.42
N VAL A 86 9.81 1.63 -5.57
CA VAL A 86 11.28 1.74 -5.66
C VAL A 86 11.77 1.19 -7.00
N ALA A 87 11.23 0.04 -7.43
CA ALA A 87 11.54 -0.55 -8.73
C ALA A 87 11.28 0.38 -9.92
N ALA A 88 10.25 1.25 -9.84
CA ALA A 88 9.95 2.20 -10.91
C ALA A 88 10.94 3.36 -10.94
N LEU A 89 11.39 3.83 -9.77
CA LEU A 89 12.41 4.87 -9.67
C LEU A 89 13.76 4.38 -10.20
N LEU A 90 14.15 3.16 -9.82
CA LEU A 90 15.40 2.55 -10.29
C LEU A 90 15.40 2.32 -11.81
N LYS A 91 14.28 1.84 -12.40
CA LYS A 91 14.16 1.67 -13.86
C LYS A 91 14.22 2.99 -14.65
N ALA A 92 13.98 4.13 -14.01
CA ALA A 92 14.08 5.43 -14.68
C ALA A 92 15.54 5.88 -14.84
N VAL A 93 16.47 5.31 -14.08
CA VAL A 93 17.90 5.62 -14.18
C VAL A 93 18.45 5.04 -15.49
N PRO A 94 19.14 5.85 -16.34
CA PRO A 94 19.74 5.34 -17.57
C PRO A 94 20.76 4.24 -17.25
N GLY A 95 20.65 3.11 -17.96
CA GLY A 95 21.54 1.94 -17.76
C GLY A 95 21.03 0.88 -16.76
N LEU A 96 19.93 1.15 -16.03
CA LEU A 96 19.27 0.17 -15.15
C LEU A 96 18.03 -0.45 -15.82
N GLY A 97 18.24 -1.61 -16.46
CA GLY A 97 17.17 -2.43 -17.00
C GLY A 97 16.44 -3.27 -15.94
N ALA A 98 15.34 -3.92 -16.32
CA ALA A 98 14.50 -4.69 -15.40
C ALA A 98 15.27 -5.77 -14.63
N VAL A 99 16.22 -6.45 -15.29
CA VAL A 99 17.05 -7.51 -14.68
C VAL A 99 18.00 -6.94 -13.61
N LYS A 100 18.73 -5.86 -13.92
CA LYS A 100 19.62 -5.20 -12.95
C LYS A 100 18.85 -4.66 -11.75
N VAL A 101 17.68 -4.05 -11.99
CA VAL A 101 16.82 -3.55 -10.91
C VAL A 101 16.33 -4.69 -10.01
N ALA A 102 15.92 -5.83 -10.58
CA ALA A 102 15.51 -6.98 -9.79
C ALA A 102 16.66 -7.50 -8.91
N ALA A 103 17.86 -7.64 -9.48
CA ALA A 103 19.04 -8.07 -8.75
C ALA A 103 19.43 -7.11 -7.61
N LEU A 104 19.41 -5.80 -7.86
CA LEU A 104 19.70 -4.77 -6.83
C LEU A 104 18.68 -4.83 -5.69
N LEU A 105 17.40 -5.01 -5.99
CA LEU A 105 16.35 -5.12 -4.97
C LEU A 105 16.51 -6.40 -4.15
N GLU A 106 16.84 -7.51 -4.78
CA GLU A 106 17.10 -8.79 -4.11
C GLU A 106 18.32 -8.69 -3.18
N GLN A 107 19.43 -8.14 -3.67
CA GLN A 107 20.65 -7.91 -2.88
C GLN A 107 20.41 -7.00 -1.67
N ALA A 108 19.58 -5.97 -1.83
CA ALA A 108 19.20 -5.06 -0.75
C ALA A 108 18.09 -5.63 0.16
N GLY A 109 17.54 -6.82 -0.13
CA GLY A 109 16.43 -7.41 0.62
C GLY A 109 15.14 -6.59 0.56
N ILE A 110 14.84 -6.00 -0.59
CA ILE A 110 13.70 -5.12 -0.83
C ILE A 110 12.69 -5.82 -1.73
N ASP A 111 11.46 -5.89 -1.26
CA ASP A 111 10.34 -6.39 -2.04
C ASP A 111 10.06 -5.52 -3.28
N PRO A 112 9.81 -6.10 -4.47
CA PRO A 112 9.59 -5.34 -5.71
C PRO A 112 8.35 -4.42 -5.68
N ASP A 113 7.38 -4.70 -4.83
CA ASP A 113 6.19 -3.87 -4.61
C ASP A 113 6.39 -2.81 -3.52
N ARG A 114 7.57 -2.78 -2.88
CA ARG A 114 7.91 -1.75 -1.88
C ARG A 114 7.90 -0.36 -2.48
N ARG A 115 7.37 0.60 -1.71
CA ARG A 115 7.33 2.03 -2.03
C ARG A 115 8.46 2.78 -1.34
N ALA A 116 8.89 3.90 -1.92
CA ALA A 116 10.05 4.64 -1.43
C ALA A 116 9.90 5.17 0.01
N ALA A 117 8.68 5.51 0.44
CA ALA A 117 8.43 5.92 1.83
C ALA A 117 8.61 4.78 2.84
N GLY A 118 8.46 3.52 2.40
CA GLY A 118 8.61 2.33 3.25
C GLY A 118 10.01 1.73 3.25
N LEU A 119 10.99 2.41 2.66
CA LEU A 119 12.40 2.00 2.76
C LEU A 119 12.95 2.34 4.13
N GLY A 120 13.46 1.33 4.83
CA GLY A 120 14.26 1.54 6.03
C GLY A 120 15.60 2.19 5.68
N ASP A 121 16.23 2.87 6.65
CA ASP A 121 17.45 3.62 6.39
C ASP A 121 18.60 2.71 5.93
N ARG A 122 18.71 1.48 6.47
CA ARG A 122 19.67 0.45 6.01
C ARG A 122 19.44 0.03 4.55
N GLN A 123 18.19 -0.17 4.15
CA GLN A 123 17.84 -0.55 2.77
C GLN A 123 18.15 0.59 1.80
N ARG A 124 17.95 1.84 2.23
CA ARG A 124 18.28 3.03 1.46
C ARG A 124 19.79 3.16 1.27
N SER A 125 20.59 3.01 2.34
CA SER A 125 22.05 3.01 2.25
C SER A 125 22.55 1.91 1.34
N ALA A 126 22.10 0.67 1.52
CA ALA A 126 22.50 -0.46 0.67
C ALA A 126 22.19 -0.21 -0.83
N LEU A 127 21.05 0.40 -1.15
CA LEU A 127 20.73 0.78 -2.52
C LEU A 127 21.65 1.89 -3.06
N ILE A 128 21.95 2.91 -2.26
CA ILE A 128 22.82 4.01 -2.67
C ILE A 128 24.25 3.50 -2.90
N ASP A 129 24.74 2.65 -2.00
CA ASP A 129 26.08 2.05 -2.09
C ASP A 129 26.21 1.16 -3.32
N ALA A 130 25.18 0.41 -3.69
CA ALA A 130 25.16 -0.44 -4.87
C ALA A 130 25.00 0.32 -6.22
N LEU A 131 24.72 1.63 -6.16
CA LEU A 131 24.54 2.50 -7.32
C LEU A 131 25.75 3.42 -7.60
N ASN A 132 26.73 3.44 -6.68
CA ASN A 132 28.04 4.04 -6.87
C ASN A 132 29.00 3.06 -7.56
#